data_AF-A0A7C5FG01-F1
#
_entry.id   AF-A0A7C5FG01-F1
#
_cell.length_a   1.000
_cell.length_b   1.000
_cell.length_c   1.000
_cell.angle_alpha   90.00
_cell.angle_beta   90.00
_cell.angle_gamma   90.00
#
_symmetry.space_group_name_H-M   'P 1'
#
loop_
_entity.id
_entity.type
_entity.pdbx_description
1 polymer ?
#
loop_
_entity_poly.entity_id
_entity_poly.type
_entity_poly.pdbx_seq_one_letter_code
_entity_poly.pdbx_strand_id
1 'polypeptide(L)'
;MRVEEKSLLRRFALLYFGITFILLLIIFTLNYKFQIDSNRNLAIAKMKNFSFQIATNIINLQMKNETPNCSVIMSKKSHYKFMLLDKQGKKINGDKIDNEGLIIKDSSPLGHLGVWTIVVEDSNFNALKQSILYKNIAAFWLAYFVLALL
;
A
#
# COMPACT_ATOMS: atom_id res chain seq x y z
N MET A 1 26.14 48.43 -14.76
CA MET A 1 24.88 47.72 -15.08
C MET A 1 23.71 48.61 -14.76
N ARG A 2 22.94 48.98 -15.79
CA ARG A 2 21.79 49.89 -15.69
C ARG A 2 20.68 49.22 -14.88
N VAL A 3 19.89 50.02 -14.16
CA VAL A 3 18.78 49.54 -13.31
C VAL A 3 17.81 48.61 -14.08
N GLU A 4 17.65 48.85 -15.37
CA GLU A 4 16.83 48.05 -16.30
C GLU A 4 17.35 46.62 -16.48
N GLU A 5 18.66 46.40 -16.58
CA GLU A 5 19.27 45.07 -16.72
C GLU A 5 19.06 44.22 -15.46
N LYS A 6 19.17 44.85 -14.28
CA LYS A 6 18.91 44.18 -12.98
C LYS A 6 17.43 43.82 -12.78
N SER A 7 16.53 44.53 -13.42
CA SER A 7 15.08 44.25 -13.39
C SER A 7 14.74 43.10 -14.34
N LEU A 8 15.29 43.12 -15.55
CA LEU A 8 15.16 42.05 -16.55
C LEU A 8 15.72 40.72 -16.03
N LEU A 9 16.93 40.72 -15.48
CA LEU A 9 17.55 39.52 -14.89
C LEU A 9 16.68 38.90 -13.77
N ARG A 10 16.12 39.73 -12.88
CA ARG A 10 15.22 39.26 -11.82
C ARG A 10 13.94 38.63 -12.38
N ARG A 11 13.34 39.24 -13.41
CA ARG A 11 12.14 38.68 -14.07
C ARG A 11 12.43 37.35 -14.74
N PHE A 12 13.55 37.24 -15.46
CA PHE A 12 13.98 35.98 -16.08
C PHE A 12 14.26 34.90 -15.04
N ALA A 13 14.99 35.22 -13.96
CA ALA A 13 15.27 34.27 -12.88
C ALA A 13 13.98 33.77 -12.21
N LEU A 14 13.04 34.67 -11.91
CA LEU A 14 11.77 34.30 -11.29
C LEU A 14 10.93 33.39 -12.20
N LEU A 15 10.91 33.68 -13.50
CA LEU A 15 10.21 32.87 -14.50
C LEU A 15 10.86 31.48 -14.64
N TYR A 16 12.19 31.41 -14.63
CA TYR A 16 12.94 30.15 -14.64
C TYR A 16 12.65 29.30 -13.39
N PHE A 17 12.76 29.89 -12.19
CA PHE A 17 12.48 29.19 -10.93
C PHE A 17 11.01 28.78 -10.79
N GLY A 18 10.08 29.58 -11.32
CA GLY A 18 8.65 29.24 -11.33
C GLY A 18 8.34 28.04 -12.23
N ILE A 19 8.85 28.04 -13.46
CA ILE A 19 8.61 26.94 -14.41
C ILE A 19 9.26 25.64 -13.92
N THR A 20 10.49 25.70 -13.43
CA THR A 20 11.19 24.52 -12.88
C THR A 20 10.48 23.97 -11.66
N PHE A 21 9.96 24.82 -10.77
CA PHE A 21 9.15 24.40 -9.63
C PHE A 21 7.88 23.65 -10.09
N ILE A 22 7.14 24.21 -11.05
CA ILE A 22 5.91 23.58 -11.57
C ILE A 22 6.24 22.24 -12.23
N LEU A 23 7.31 22.19 -13.03
CA LEU A 23 7.73 20.97 -13.71
C LEU A 23 8.10 19.87 -12.70
N LEU A 24 8.91 20.21 -11.68
CA LEU A 24 9.23 19.29 -10.59
C LEU A 24 7.98 18.83 -9.87
N LEU A 25 7.03 19.73 -9.59
CA LEU A 25 5.81 19.40 -8.88
C LEU A 25 5.02 18.32 -9.62
N ILE A 26 4.90 18.47 -10.94
CA ILE A 26 4.23 17.49 -11.82
C ILE A 26 4.96 16.14 -11.77
N ILE A 27 6.28 16.15 -11.97
CA ILE A 27 7.10 14.93 -11.99
C ILE A 27 6.99 14.17 -10.66
N PHE A 28 7.16 14.87 -9.54
CA PHE A 28 7.10 14.26 -8.21
C PHE A 28 5.69 13.79 -7.85
N THR A 29 4.65 14.49 -8.29
CA THR A 29 3.26 14.04 -8.11
C THR A 29 2.99 12.74 -8.88
N LEU A 30 3.47 12.65 -10.13
CA LEU A 30 3.36 11.43 -10.94
C LEU A 30 4.16 10.28 -10.31
N ASN A 31 5.38 10.56 -9.85
CA ASN A 31 6.23 9.58 -9.21
C ASN A 31 5.59 9.03 -7.92
N TYR A 32 5.01 9.89 -7.09
CA TYR A 32 4.27 9.48 -5.89
C TYR A 32 3.12 8.53 -6.23
N LYS A 33 2.26 8.91 -7.19
CA LYS A 33 1.14 8.07 -7.61
C LYS A 33 1.62 6.71 -8.10
N PHE A 34 2.63 6.71 -8.97
CA PHE A 34 3.21 5.48 -9.50
C PHE A 34 3.77 4.56 -8.40
N GLN A 35 4.51 5.11 -7.43
CA GLN A 35 5.04 4.33 -6.32
C GLN A 35 3.92 3.75 -5.43
N ILE A 36 2.88 4.54 -5.13
CA ILE A 36 1.75 4.06 -4.33
C ILE A 36 1.00 2.95 -5.05
N ASP A 37 0.69 3.12 -6.34
CA ASP A 37 -0.04 2.12 -7.11
C ASP A 37 0.77 0.83 -7.27
N SER A 38 2.07 0.94 -7.54
CA SER A 38 2.97 -0.21 -7.62
C SER A 38 3.02 -0.98 -6.29
N ASN A 39 3.23 -0.28 -5.17
CA ASN A 39 3.25 -0.91 -3.85
C ASN A 39 1.89 -1.50 -3.46
N ARG A 40 0.79 -0.83 -3.84
CA ARG A 40 -0.57 -1.34 -3.63
C ARG A 40 -0.77 -2.65 -4.38
N ASN A 41 -0.41 -2.72 -5.65
CA ASN A 41 -0.53 -3.92 -6.47
C ASN A 41 0.31 -5.07 -5.90
N LEU A 42 1.54 -4.77 -5.47
CA LEU A 42 2.41 -5.74 -4.81
C LEU A 42 1.82 -6.25 -3.48
N ALA A 43 1.27 -5.35 -2.67
CA ALA A 43 0.61 -5.71 -1.41
C ALA A 43 -0.61 -6.60 -1.67
N ILE A 44 -1.48 -6.24 -2.63
CA ILE A 44 -2.62 -7.06 -3.03
C ILE A 44 -2.17 -8.45 -3.49
N ALA A 45 -1.12 -8.56 -4.31
CA ALA A 45 -0.61 -9.84 -4.77
C ALA A 45 -0.11 -10.71 -3.61
N LYS A 46 0.64 -10.12 -2.67
CA LYS A 46 1.12 -10.82 -1.46
C LYS A 46 -0.03 -11.27 -0.57
N MET A 47 -1.02 -10.41 -0.35
CA MET A 47 -2.20 -10.73 0.44
C MET A 47 -3.04 -11.82 -0.22
N LYS A 48 -3.20 -11.80 -1.56
CA LYS A 48 -3.89 -12.87 -2.31
C LYS A 48 -3.15 -14.20 -2.18
N ASN A 49 -1.82 -14.21 -2.31
CA ASN A 49 -1.03 -15.41 -2.10
C ASN A 49 -1.17 -15.95 -0.67
N PHE A 50 -1.21 -15.07 0.33
CA PHE A 50 -1.43 -15.45 1.72
C PHE A 50 -2.84 -16.03 1.93
N SER A 51 -3.88 -15.39 1.38
CA SER A 51 -5.24 -15.90 1.41
C SER A 51 -5.37 -17.26 0.72
N PHE A 52 -4.71 -17.44 -0.43
CA PHE A 52 -4.68 -18.71 -1.14
C PHE A 52 -4.04 -19.82 -0.29
N GLN A 53 -2.92 -19.54 0.39
CA GLN A 53 -2.31 -20.48 1.33
C GLN A 53 -3.26 -20.89 2.46
N ILE A 54 -4.02 -19.93 3.01
CA ILE A 54 -5.05 -20.21 4.01
C ILE A 54 -6.14 -21.11 3.42
N ALA A 55 -6.66 -20.77 2.23
CA ALA A 55 -7.70 -21.55 1.57
C ALA A 55 -7.25 -22.98 1.29
N THR A 56 -6.06 -23.19 0.73
CA THR A 56 -5.50 -24.51 0.48
C THR A 56 -5.34 -25.31 1.77
N ASN A 57 -4.90 -24.69 2.85
CA ASN A 57 -4.78 -25.37 4.14
C ASN A 57 -6.14 -25.78 4.71
N ILE A 58 -7.16 -24.93 4.60
CA ILE A 58 -8.55 -25.24 4.99
C ILE A 58 -9.06 -26.46 4.20
N ILE A 59 -8.86 -26.46 2.88
CA ILE A 59 -9.27 -27.55 1.99
C ILE A 59 -8.54 -28.85 2.38
N ASN A 60 -7.23 -28.80 2.58
CA ASN A 60 -6.43 -29.95 2.95
C ASN A 60 -6.82 -30.55 4.30
N LEU A 61 -7.11 -29.72 5.30
CA LEU A 61 -7.61 -30.19 6.59
C LEU A 61 -8.93 -30.94 6.45
N GLN A 62 -9.86 -30.41 5.65
CA GLN A 62 -11.12 -31.09 5.37
C GLN A 62 -10.90 -32.42 4.68
N MET A 63 -9.99 -32.50 3.70
CA MET A 63 -9.67 -33.76 3.02
C MET A 63 -9.07 -34.81 3.96
N LYS A 64 -8.35 -34.39 5.01
CA LYS A 64 -7.74 -35.28 6.01
C LYS A 64 -8.68 -35.68 7.15
N ASN A 65 -9.92 -35.20 7.17
CA ASN A 65 -10.84 -35.33 8.31
C ASN A 65 -10.22 -34.88 9.65
N GLU A 66 -9.26 -33.96 9.61
CA GLU A 66 -8.65 -33.40 10.81
C GLU A 66 -9.53 -32.25 11.33
N THR A 67 -9.70 -32.18 12.66
CA THR A 67 -10.41 -31.04 13.25
C THR A 67 -9.60 -29.76 13.02
N PRO A 68 -10.25 -28.66 12.62
CA PRO A 68 -9.54 -27.42 12.30
C PRO A 68 -8.89 -26.84 13.55
N ASN A 69 -7.64 -27.18 13.81
CA ASN A 69 -6.82 -26.45 14.76
C ASN A 69 -6.20 -25.25 14.04
N CYS A 70 -7.06 -24.28 13.70
CA CYS A 70 -6.70 -23.05 12.99
C CYS A 70 -5.52 -22.31 13.64
N SER A 71 -5.33 -22.48 14.94
CA SER A 71 -4.22 -21.89 15.70
C SER A 71 -2.83 -22.27 15.17
N VAL A 72 -2.67 -23.47 14.59
CA VAL A 72 -1.37 -24.00 14.12
C VAL A 72 -1.06 -23.55 12.69
N ILE A 73 -2.08 -23.33 11.87
CA ILE A 73 -1.93 -22.91 10.46
C ILE A 73 -1.59 -21.41 10.35
N MET A 74 -1.95 -20.65 11.39
CA MET A 74 -1.96 -19.19 11.39
C MET A 74 -0.72 -18.62 12.07
N SER A 75 0.48 -19.12 11.71
CA SER A 75 1.72 -18.44 12.13
C SER A 75 1.68 -17.01 11.62
N LYS A 76 1.47 -16.07 12.55
CA LYS A 76 1.30 -14.64 12.30
C LYS A 76 2.49 -14.14 11.49
N LYS A 77 2.34 -13.98 10.17
CA LYS A 77 3.14 -12.96 9.48
C LYS A 77 2.75 -11.66 10.17
N SER A 78 3.69 -11.06 10.88
CA SER A 78 3.45 -10.07 11.95
C SER A 78 2.63 -8.83 11.56
N HIS A 79 2.42 -8.59 10.26
CA HIS A 79 1.75 -7.43 9.70
C HIS A 79 0.41 -7.75 8.98
N TYR A 80 0.06 -9.03 8.82
CA TYR A 80 -1.21 -9.42 8.22
C TYR A 80 -2.19 -9.89 9.30
N LYS A 81 -3.29 -9.15 9.44
CA LYS A 81 -4.47 -9.61 10.18
C LYS A 81 -5.39 -10.33 9.19
N PHE A 82 -6.05 -11.39 9.61
CA PHE A 82 -7.05 -12.05 8.76
C PHE A 82 -8.26 -12.48 9.57
N MET A 83 -9.41 -12.60 8.91
CA MET A 83 -10.67 -13.02 9.49
C MET A 83 -11.37 -13.99 8.54
N LEU A 84 -11.84 -15.11 9.08
CA LEU A 84 -12.62 -16.11 8.37
C LEU A 84 -14.10 -15.88 8.64
N LEU A 85 -14.89 -15.86 7.56
CA LEU A 85 -16.33 -15.59 7.59
C LEU A 85 -17.11 -16.77 7.02
N ASP A 86 -18.29 -17.01 7.60
CA ASP A 86 -19.29 -17.93 7.06
C ASP A 86 -20.05 -17.32 5.87
N LYS A 87 -20.99 -18.09 5.31
CA LYS A 87 -21.83 -17.66 4.18
C LYS A 87 -22.66 -16.41 4.49
N GLN A 88 -23.01 -16.21 5.77
CA GLN A 88 -23.80 -15.11 6.29
C GLN A 88 -22.93 -13.91 6.70
N GLY A 89 -21.61 -13.99 6.56
CA GLY A 89 -20.68 -12.96 6.98
C GLY A 89 -20.45 -12.92 8.49
N LYS A 90 -20.80 -13.98 9.24
CA LYS A 90 -20.43 -14.12 10.65
C LYS A 90 -19.01 -14.64 10.77
N LYS A 91 -18.28 -14.10 11.75
CA LYS A 91 -16.92 -14.51 12.05
C LYS A 91 -16.89 -15.94 12.58
N ILE A 92 -16.13 -16.79 11.92
CA ILE A 92 -15.82 -18.15 12.36
C ILE A 92 -14.53 -18.13 13.18
N ASN A 93 -13.48 -17.49 12.67
CA ASN A 93 -12.17 -17.46 13.32
C ASN A 93 -11.29 -16.28 12.82
N GLY A 94 -10.17 -16.03 13.48
CA GLY A 94 -9.17 -15.03 13.09
C GLY A 94 -9.16 -13.77 13.98
N ASP A 95 -8.42 -12.77 13.53
CA ASP A 95 -8.23 -11.49 14.20
C ASP A 95 -9.44 -10.55 13.99
N LYS A 96 -9.45 -9.42 14.71
CA LYS A 96 -10.36 -8.30 14.42
C LYS A 96 -9.73 -7.45 13.32
N ILE A 97 -10.51 -7.14 12.29
CA ILE A 97 -10.11 -6.23 11.20
C ILE A 97 -10.50 -4.82 11.61
N ASP A 98 -9.54 -3.90 11.63
CA ASP A 98 -9.74 -2.55 12.17
C ASP A 98 -10.08 -1.52 11.07
N ASN A 99 -10.08 -1.93 9.79
CA ASN A 99 -10.37 -1.08 8.62
C ASN A 99 -9.40 0.10 8.45
N GLU A 100 -8.25 0.05 9.10
CA GLU A 100 -7.22 1.09 8.98
C GLU A 100 -6.24 0.76 7.86
N GLY A 101 -6.10 -0.51 7.48
CA GLY A 101 -5.15 -0.97 6.46
C GLY A 101 -5.72 -1.17 5.06
N LEU A 102 -4.89 -1.75 4.19
CA LEU A 102 -5.34 -2.26 2.90
C LEU A 102 -6.07 -3.58 3.14
N ILE A 103 -7.31 -3.69 2.68
CA ILE A 103 -8.14 -4.89 2.86
C ILE A 103 -8.39 -5.58 1.53
N ILE A 104 -8.26 -6.91 1.53
CA ILE A 104 -8.75 -7.75 0.45
C ILE A 104 -9.75 -8.77 1.00
N LYS A 105 -10.68 -9.18 0.15
CA LYS A 105 -11.60 -10.28 0.40
C LYS A 105 -11.37 -11.35 -0.65
N ASP A 106 -11.37 -12.60 -0.21
CA ASP A 106 -11.16 -13.76 -1.07
C ASP A 106 -12.16 -14.86 -0.71
N SER A 107 -12.83 -15.41 -1.71
CA SER A 107 -13.85 -16.46 -1.55
C SER A 107 -13.37 -17.84 -2.02
N SER A 108 -12.06 -18.01 -2.21
CA SER A 108 -11.42 -19.27 -2.63
C SER A 108 -11.76 -20.51 -1.78
N PRO A 109 -12.08 -20.41 -0.47
CA PRO A 109 -12.45 -21.60 0.32
C PRO A 109 -13.80 -22.23 -0.04
N LEU A 110 -14.70 -21.54 -0.76
CA LEU A 110 -15.96 -22.10 -1.28
C LEU A 110 -16.83 -22.90 -0.27
N GLY A 111 -16.78 -22.56 1.03
CA GLY A 111 -17.56 -23.25 2.07
C GLY A 111 -16.86 -24.42 2.74
N HIS A 112 -15.60 -24.71 2.39
CA HIS A 112 -14.79 -25.71 3.08
C HIS A 112 -14.61 -25.35 4.55
N LEU A 113 -14.89 -26.31 5.44
CA LEU A 113 -14.97 -26.14 6.90
C LEU A 113 -15.90 -24.98 7.35
N GLY A 114 -16.94 -24.69 6.56
CA GLY A 114 -17.87 -23.59 6.83
C GLY A 114 -17.34 -22.20 6.43
N VAL A 115 -16.09 -22.09 5.98
CA VAL A 115 -15.45 -20.83 5.60
C VAL A 115 -15.84 -20.47 4.16
N TRP A 116 -16.46 -19.32 3.98
CA TRP A 116 -16.86 -18.79 2.67
C TRP A 116 -16.01 -17.61 2.22
N THR A 117 -15.53 -16.80 3.15
CA THR A 117 -14.74 -15.61 2.82
C THR A 117 -13.57 -15.46 3.79
N ILE A 118 -12.39 -15.22 3.23
CA ILE A 118 -11.18 -14.80 3.93
C ILE A 118 -11.03 -13.31 3.72
N VAL A 119 -11.01 -12.55 4.82
CA VAL A 119 -10.64 -11.14 4.82
C VAL A 119 -9.20 -11.06 5.28
N VAL A 120 -8.35 -10.33 4.55
CA VAL A 120 -6.96 -10.07 4.93
C VAL A 120 -6.76 -8.57 4.97
N GLU A 121 -6.12 -8.07 6.03
CA GLU A 121 -5.76 -6.67 6.24
C GLU A 121 -4.23 -6.55 6.38
N ASP A 122 -3.63 -5.61 5.64
CA ASP A 122 -2.24 -5.19 5.80
C ASP A 122 -2.22 -3.87 6.59
N SER A 123 -1.88 -3.96 7.88
CA SER A 123 -1.83 -2.80 8.78
C SER A 123 -0.64 -1.87 8.49
N ASN A 124 0.39 -2.35 7.78
CA ASN A 124 1.59 -1.56 7.51
C ASN A 124 1.47 -0.70 6.25
N PHE A 125 0.44 -0.91 5.43
CA PHE A 125 0.29 -0.20 4.17
C PHE A 125 0.18 1.33 4.34
N ASN A 126 -0.51 1.80 5.38
CA ASN A 126 -0.60 3.22 5.68
C ASN A 126 0.74 3.85 6.09
N ALA A 127 1.51 3.16 6.94
CA ALA A 127 2.84 3.61 7.33
C ALA A 127 3.76 3.68 6.10
N LEU A 128 3.66 2.70 5.19
CA LEU A 128 4.38 2.69 3.92
C LEU A 128 3.98 3.89 3.03
N LYS A 129 2.69 4.18 2.89
CA LYS A 129 2.19 5.34 2.13
C LYS A 129 2.76 6.66 2.66
N GLN A 130 2.73 6.84 3.98
CA GLN A 130 3.32 8.03 4.63
C GLN A 130 4.82 8.12 4.37
N SER A 131 5.55 7.00 4.50
CA SER A 131 6.99 6.97 4.26
C SER A 131 7.36 7.39 2.82
N ILE A 132 6.57 6.97 1.83
CA ILE A 132 6.77 7.32 0.43
C ILE A 132 6.50 8.81 0.23
N LEU A 133 5.43 9.35 0.84
CA LEU A 133 5.11 10.78 0.78
C LEU A 133 6.27 11.64 1.31
N TYR A 134 6.78 11.32 2.51
CA TYR A 134 7.89 12.07 3.12
C TYR A 134 9.16 12.01 2.27
N LYS A 135 9.54 10.81 1.79
CA LYS A 135 10.71 10.64 0.92
C LYS A 135 10.56 11.44 -0.38
N ASN A 136 9.37 11.45 -0.96
CA ASN A 136 9.09 12.16 -2.19
C ASN A 136 9.13 13.69 -2.01
N ILE A 137 8.59 14.20 -0.89
CA ILE A 137 8.70 15.63 -0.53
C ILE A 137 10.16 16.02 -0.29
N ALA A 138 10.92 15.22 0.45
CA ALA A 138 12.33 15.49 0.72
C ALA A 138 13.15 15.53 -0.59
N ALA A 139 12.93 14.56 -1.48
CA ALA A 139 13.60 14.51 -2.77
C ALA A 139 13.17 15.66 -3.70
N PHE A 140 11.91 16.11 -3.63
CA PHE A 140 11.44 17.29 -4.37
C PHE A 140 12.22 18.54 -3.97
N TRP A 141 12.31 18.82 -2.67
CA TRP A 141 13.03 19.99 -2.18
C TRP A 141 14.52 19.90 -2.49
N LEU A 142 15.13 18.73 -2.31
CA LEU A 142 16.55 18.52 -2.65
C LEU A 142 16.81 18.80 -4.13
N ALA A 143 15.98 18.28 -5.03
CA ALA A 143 16.10 18.54 -6.47
C ALA A 143 15.91 20.03 -6.80
N TYR A 144 14.93 20.69 -6.17
CA TYR A 144 14.70 22.12 -6.36
C TYR A 144 15.89 22.96 -5.88
N PHE A 145 16.46 22.66 -4.71
CA PHE A 145 17.64 23.35 -4.19
C PHE A 145 18.86 23.17 -5.09
N VAL A 146 19.10 21.97 -5.61
CA VAL A 146 20.21 21.72 -6.54
C VAL A 146 20.05 22.54 -7.82
N LEU A 147 18.84 22.59 -8.39
CA LEU A 147 18.55 23.42 -9.58
C LEU A 147 18.59 24.92 -9.28
N ALA A 148 18.34 25.33 -8.04
CA ALA A 148 18.44 26.72 -7.62
C ALA A 148 19.87 27.20 -7.40
N LEU A 149 20.80 26.29 -7.14
CA LEU A 149 22.22 26.56 -6.93
C LEU A 149 23.06 26.48 -8.21
N LEU A 150 22.54 25.82 -9.24
CA LEU A 150 23.10 25.75 -10.60
C LEU A 150 22.86 27.06 -11.36
#